data_AF-A0A1S3HNU9-F1
#
_entry.id   AF-A0A1S3HNU9-F1
#
_cell.length_a   1.000
_cell.length_b   1.000
_cell.length_c   1.000
_cell.angle_alpha   90.00
_cell.angle_beta   90.00
_cell.angle_gamma   90.00
#
_symmetry.space_group_name_H-M   'P 1'
#
loop_
_entity.id
_entity.type
_entity.pdbx_description
1 polymer ?
#
loop_
_entity_poly.entity_id
_entity_poly.type
_entity_poly.pdbx_seq_one_letter_code
_entity_poly.pdbx_strand_id
1 'polypeptide(L)'
;MISPRRFRPGLTYDISVSILKLDTPNLPVTITAVIDRNGTAIAGGVGVFRLGSSGTLSIQVPRDIEPVNVYRYYTYYGDFKLKVIGNGGLTFTNETWLQFDSKSLSIFTQTDKGIYQPGQT
;
A
#
# COMPACT_ATOMS: atom_id res chain seq x y z
N MET A 1 -2.09 -3.00 -13.11
CA MET A 1 -1.71 -2.12 -11.98
C MET A 1 -0.82 -2.92 -11.05
N ILE A 2 0.11 -2.25 -10.39
CA ILE A 2 1.05 -2.88 -9.45
C ILE A 2 1.06 -2.03 -8.18
N SER A 3 1.07 -2.69 -7.02
CA SER A 3 1.10 -2.00 -5.73
C SER A 3 1.88 -2.83 -4.70
N PRO A 4 2.48 -2.20 -3.67
CA PRO A 4 3.15 -2.93 -2.60
C PRO A 4 2.18 -3.77 -1.78
N ARG A 5 2.58 -4.99 -1.38
CA ARG A 5 1.77 -5.81 -0.47
C ARG A 5 1.69 -5.24 0.95
N ARG A 6 2.73 -4.52 1.39
CA ARG A 6 2.83 -3.92 2.72
C ARG A 6 2.54 -2.43 2.67
N PHE A 7 1.86 -1.92 3.68
CA PHE A 7 1.65 -0.49 3.88
C PHE A 7 1.88 -0.12 5.35
N ARG A 8 2.14 1.16 5.61
CA ARG A 8 2.48 1.67 6.93
C ARG A 8 1.65 2.90 7.28
N PRO A 9 1.29 3.08 8.56
CA PRO A 9 0.67 4.33 9.02
C PRO A 9 1.53 5.55 8.70
N GLY A 10 0.88 6.64 8.31
CA GLY A 10 1.54 7.94 8.10
C GLY A 10 2.47 8.03 6.90
N LEU A 11 2.59 6.99 6.07
CA LEU A 11 3.34 7.02 4.81
C LEU A 11 2.37 7.06 3.63
N THR A 12 2.84 7.61 2.51
CA THR A 12 2.13 7.51 1.23
C THR A 12 2.16 6.06 0.74
N TYR A 13 1.01 5.57 0.27
CA TYR A 13 0.88 4.30 -0.43
C TYR A 13 0.69 4.55 -1.92
N ASP A 14 1.68 4.16 -2.72
CA ASP A 14 1.74 4.45 -4.16
C ASP A 14 1.35 3.23 -5.01
N ILE A 15 0.40 3.44 -5.92
CA ILE A 15 -0.10 2.43 -6.85
C ILE A 15 0.34 2.82 -8.26
N SER A 16 1.09 1.94 -8.93
CA SER A 16 1.45 2.12 -10.33
C SER A 16 0.30 1.69 -11.24
N VAL A 17 -0.13 2.64 -12.08
CA VAL A 17 -1.22 2.49 -13.02
C VAL A 17 -0.68 2.55 -14.44
N SER A 18 -1.14 1.63 -15.28
CA SER A 18 -0.87 1.64 -16.72
C SER A 18 -2.10 1.12 -17.45
N ILE A 19 -2.60 1.91 -18.41
CA ILE A 19 -3.78 1.59 -19.22
C ILE A 19 -3.33 1.17 -20.61
N LEU A 20 -3.33 -0.13 -20.85
CA LEU A 20 -2.84 -0.71 -22.11
C LEU A 20 -3.92 -0.89 -23.16
N LYS A 21 -5.19 -1.01 -22.73
CA LYS A 21 -6.36 -1.23 -23.58
C LYS A 21 -7.58 -0.55 -22.96
N LEU A 22 -8.53 -0.16 -23.81
CA LEU A 22 -9.83 0.38 -23.44
C LEU A 22 -10.92 -0.42 -24.16
N ASP A 23 -12.08 -0.56 -23.52
CA ASP A 23 -13.28 -1.10 -24.17
C ASP A 23 -13.93 -0.02 -25.04
N THR A 24 -13.90 1.22 -24.56
CA THR A 24 -14.37 2.40 -25.29
C THR A 24 -13.20 3.32 -25.63
N PRO A 25 -12.82 3.48 -26.92
CA PRO A 25 -11.73 4.35 -27.33
C PRO A 25 -11.94 5.81 -26.90
N ASN A 26 -10.85 6.50 -26.57
CA ASN A 26 -10.80 7.94 -26.21
C ASN A 26 -11.53 8.37 -24.93
N LEU A 27 -12.17 7.46 -24.21
CA LEU A 27 -12.77 7.77 -22.90
C LEU A 27 -11.71 7.56 -21.79
N PRO A 28 -11.43 8.54 -20.93
CA PRO A 28 -10.53 8.33 -19.79
C PRO A 28 -11.08 7.29 -18.81
N VAL A 29 -10.18 6.70 -18.03
CA VAL A 29 -10.51 5.78 -16.93
C VAL A 29 -10.27 6.53 -15.62
N THR A 30 -11.34 6.71 -14.85
CA THR A 30 -11.27 7.20 -13.48
C THR A 30 -11.02 6.00 -12.58
N ILE A 31 -9.88 6.01 -11.88
CA ILE A 31 -9.49 4.98 -10.94
C ILE A 31 -9.67 5.51 -9.53
N THR A 32 -10.49 4.80 -8.76
CA THR A 32 -10.70 5.00 -7.34
C THR A 32 -10.06 3.85 -6.59
N ALA A 33 -9.13 4.14 -5.71
CA ALA A 33 -8.48 3.14 -4.86
C ALA A 33 -8.73 3.46 -3.39
N VAL A 34 -9.09 2.45 -2.61
CA VAL A 34 -9.42 2.57 -1.18
C VAL A 34 -8.72 1.49 -0.39
N ILE A 35 -8.09 1.88 0.71
CA ILE A 35 -7.67 0.96 1.77
C ILE A 35 -8.86 0.78 2.69
N ASP A 36 -9.44 -0.41 2.66
CA ASP A 36 -10.62 -0.83 3.41
C ASP A 36 -10.21 -1.66 4.62
N ARG A 37 -10.81 -1.39 5.77
CA ARG A 37 -10.70 -2.21 6.97
C ARG A 37 -12.08 -2.75 7.34
N ASN A 38 -12.31 -4.03 7.06
CA ASN A 38 -13.57 -4.73 7.33
C ASN A 38 -14.83 -3.96 6.88
N GLY A 39 -14.81 -3.39 5.67
CA GLY A 39 -15.92 -2.62 5.10
C GLY A 39 -15.88 -1.12 5.38
N THR A 40 -14.92 -0.63 6.17
CA THR A 40 -14.74 0.80 6.43
C THR A 40 -13.58 1.34 5.60
N ALA A 41 -13.83 2.37 4.79
CA ALA A 41 -12.77 3.07 4.06
C ALA A 41 -11.89 3.87 5.04
N ILE A 42 -10.61 3.51 5.12
CA ILE A 42 -9.61 4.15 6.00
C ILE A 42 -8.87 5.27 5.26
N ALA A 43 -8.53 5.01 4.00
CA ALA A 43 -7.82 5.95 3.14
C ALA A 43 -8.22 5.70 1.70
N GLY A 44 -8.13 6.71 0.85
CA GLY A 44 -8.39 6.53 -0.57
C GLY A 44 -7.79 7.63 -1.43
N GLY A 45 -7.77 7.37 -2.72
CA GLY A 45 -7.30 8.29 -3.75
C GLY A 45 -8.08 8.08 -5.04
N VAL A 46 -8.15 9.14 -5.83
CA VAL A 46 -8.78 9.13 -7.15
C VAL A 46 -7.81 9.72 -8.17
N GLY A 47 -7.71 9.09 -9.33
CA GLY A 47 -6.90 9.58 -10.44
C GLY A 47 -7.55 9.28 -11.79
N VAL A 48 -7.26 10.11 -12.79
CA VAL A 48 -7.80 9.94 -14.15
C VAL A 48 -6.66 9.61 -15.10
N PHE A 49 -6.79 8.48 -15.79
CA PHE A 49 -5.75 7.94 -16.67
C PHE A 49 -6.31 7.73 -18.09
N ARG A 50 -5.44 7.81 -19.10
CA ARG A 50 -5.79 7.62 -20.51
C ARG A 50 -5.04 6.44 -21.13
N LEU A 51 -5.50 5.96 -22.26
CA LEU A 51 -4.82 4.90 -23.02
C LEU A 51 -3.36 5.29 -23.28
N GLY A 52 -2.44 4.35 -23.04
CA GLY A 52 -1.00 4.55 -23.23
C GLY A 52 -0.32 5.37 -22.12
N SER A 53 -1.07 5.90 -21.15
CA SER A 53 -0.48 6.59 -20.00
C SER A 53 -0.06 5.60 -18.91
N SER A 54 1.10 5.87 -18.32
CA SER A 54 1.56 5.30 -17.06
C SER A 54 1.69 6.41 -16.02
N GLY A 55 1.38 6.09 -14.77
CA GLY A 55 1.48 7.05 -13.68
C GLY A 55 1.30 6.40 -12.32
N THR A 56 1.29 7.23 -11.29
CA THR A 56 1.17 6.79 -9.91
C THR A 56 -0.08 7.40 -9.29
N LEU A 57 -0.89 6.57 -8.64
CA LEU A 57 -1.97 7.00 -7.76
C LEU A 57 -1.49 6.86 -6.32
N SER A 58 -1.35 8.00 -5.64
CA SER A 58 -0.87 8.09 -4.26
C SER A 58 -2.04 8.18 -3.28
N ILE A 59 -2.01 7.38 -2.22
CA ILE A 59 -2.97 7.41 -1.12
C ILE A 59 -2.24 7.84 0.15
N GLN A 60 -2.75 8.85 0.85
CA GLN A 60 -2.21 9.22 2.16
C GLN A 60 -2.80 8.32 3.24
N VAL A 61 -1.96 7.50 3.87
CA VAL A 61 -2.38 6.61 4.95
C VAL A 61 -2.38 7.41 6.27
N PRO A 62 -3.48 7.47 7.02
CA PRO A 62 -3.51 8.12 8.33
C PRO A 62 -2.46 7.53 9.28
N ARG A 63 -2.00 8.31 10.26
CA ARG A 63 -0.98 7.86 11.21
C ARG A 63 -1.57 7.06 12.38
N ASP A 64 -2.83 7.32 12.70
CA ASP A 64 -3.58 6.84 13.85
C ASP A 64 -4.38 5.55 13.57
N ILE A 65 -3.95 4.77 12.57
CA ILE A 65 -4.58 3.50 12.24
C ILE A 65 -3.89 2.34 12.95
N GLU A 66 -4.70 1.46 13.52
CA GLU A 66 -4.26 0.25 14.18
C GLU A 66 -4.99 -0.98 13.62
N PRO A 67 -4.34 -2.16 13.61
CA PRO A 67 -4.99 -3.42 13.28
C PRO A 67 -5.96 -3.78 14.42
N VAL A 68 -7.07 -4.41 14.07
CA VAL A 68 -8.07 -4.85 15.04
C VAL A 68 -7.55 -6.06 15.83
N ASN A 69 -6.84 -6.96 15.14
CA ASN A 69 -6.31 -8.18 15.74
C ASN A 69 -4.82 -8.06 16.02
N VAL A 70 -4.47 -7.63 17.24
CA VAL A 70 -3.07 -7.46 17.66
C VAL A 70 -2.48 -8.79 18.16
N TYR A 71 -1.89 -9.59 17.29
CA TYR A 71 -0.94 -10.64 17.68
C TYR A 71 0.47 -10.07 17.95
N ARG A 72 1.31 -10.82 18.69
CA ARG A 72 2.64 -10.43 19.21
C ARG A 72 3.70 -10.02 18.15
N TYR A 73 3.35 -9.97 16.86
CA TYR A 73 4.24 -9.66 15.75
C TYR A 73 3.84 -8.35 15.05
N TYR A 74 4.82 -7.55 14.63
CA TYR A 74 4.65 -6.23 13.98
C TYR A 74 3.98 -6.25 12.58
N THR A 75 3.55 -7.42 12.12
CA THR A 75 2.98 -7.66 10.80
C THR A 75 1.63 -8.32 10.97
N TYR A 76 0.60 -7.70 10.41
CA TYR A 76 -0.79 -8.11 10.58
C TYR A 76 -1.43 -8.40 9.24
N TYR A 77 -2.16 -9.50 9.18
CA TYR A 77 -2.90 -9.96 8.00
C TYR A 77 -4.39 -10.02 8.30
N GLY A 78 -5.21 -9.78 7.29
CA GLY A 78 -6.64 -10.08 7.35
C GLY A 78 -7.55 -8.93 7.80
N ASP A 79 -6.99 -7.80 8.24
CA ASP A 79 -7.82 -6.64 8.61
C ASP A 79 -7.98 -5.64 7.46
N PHE A 80 -7.02 -5.58 6.53
CA PHE A 80 -6.95 -4.53 5.49
C PHE A 80 -6.97 -5.08 4.07
N LYS A 81 -7.72 -4.44 3.19
CA LYS A 81 -7.79 -4.73 1.76
C LYS A 81 -7.56 -3.48 0.92
N LEU A 82 -6.88 -3.63 -0.21
CA LEU A 82 -6.88 -2.63 -1.26
C LEU A 82 -8.01 -2.96 -2.23
N LYS A 83 -9.00 -2.08 -2.33
CA LYS A 83 -10.06 -2.12 -3.34
C LYS A 83 -9.76 -1.09 -4.42
N VAL A 84 -9.70 -1.51 -5.67
CA VAL A 84 -9.48 -0.61 -6.81
C VAL A 84 -10.61 -0.77 -7.82
N ILE A 85 -11.24 0.33 -8.18
CA ILE A 85 -12.34 0.40 -9.12
C ILE A 85 -11.94 1.33 -10.26
N GLY A 86 -12.02 0.85 -11.50
CA GLY A 86 -11.92 1.67 -12.69
C GLY A 86 -13.29 1.87 -13.30
N ASN A 87 -13.61 3.09 -13.72
CA ASN A 87 -14.84 3.43 -14.44
C ASN A 87 -14.54 4.35 -15.63
N GLY A 88 -15.42 4.37 -16.64
CA GLY A 88 -15.27 5.18 -17.85
C GLY A 88 -14.90 4.32 -19.05
N GLY A 89 -13.74 4.58 -19.67
CA GLY A 89 -13.29 3.85 -20.87
C GLY A 89 -12.96 2.36 -20.66
N LEU A 90 -12.85 1.93 -19.41
CA LEU A 90 -12.66 0.55 -18.97
C LEU A 90 -13.30 0.43 -17.59
N THR A 91 -14.15 -0.59 -17.40
CA THR A 91 -14.77 -0.85 -16.10
C THR A 91 -14.18 -2.12 -15.49
N PHE A 92 -13.64 -2.00 -14.27
CA PHE A 92 -13.11 -3.15 -13.56
C PHE A 92 -13.20 -2.95 -12.04
N THR A 93 -13.16 -4.03 -11.29
CA THR A 93 -12.99 -4.02 -9.84
C THR A 93 -12.00 -5.10 -9.45
N ASN A 94 -11.04 -4.75 -8.59
CA ASN A 94 -10.07 -5.68 -8.05
C ASN A 94 -9.91 -5.45 -6.55
N GLU A 95 -9.70 -6.53 -5.82
CA GLU A 95 -9.51 -6.51 -4.37
C GLU A 95 -8.35 -7.43 -4.00
N THR A 96 -7.47 -6.96 -3.11
CA THR A 96 -6.39 -7.79 -2.58
C THR A 96 -6.11 -7.47 -1.11
N TRP A 97 -5.64 -8.46 -0.37
CA TRP A 97 -5.26 -8.31 1.04
C TRP A 97 -3.95 -7.54 1.18
N LEU A 98 -3.95 -6.54 2.06
CA LEU A 98 -2.75 -5.79 2.44
C LEU A 98 -2.21 -6.28 3.77
N GLN A 99 -0.89 -6.18 3.91
CA GLN A 99 -0.16 -6.47 5.14
C GLN A 99 0.14 -5.15 5.85
N PHE A 100 -0.42 -4.98 7.05
CA PHE A 100 -0.13 -3.81 7.88
C PHE A 100 1.20 -4.02 8.61
N ASP A 101 2.10 -3.05 8.52
CA ASP A 101 3.41 -3.04 9.18
C ASP A 101 3.50 -1.85 10.15
N SER A 102 3.50 -2.14 11.45
CA SER A 102 3.64 -1.12 12.51
C SER A 102 5.08 -0.72 12.77
N LYS A 103 6.07 -1.36 12.12
CA LYS A 103 7.49 -1.07 12.34
C LYS A 103 7.85 0.31 11.81
N SER A 104 8.26 1.20 12.71
CA SER A 104 8.72 2.55 12.37
C SER A 104 10.21 2.64 12.04
N LEU A 105 11.06 1.77 12.62
CA LEU A 105 12.51 1.83 12.45
C LEU A 105 13.19 0.46 12.56
N SER A 106 14.36 0.32 11.93
CA SER A 106 15.27 -0.82 12.09
C SER A 106 16.60 -0.31 12.63
N ILE A 107 17.06 -0.82 13.77
CA ILE A 107 18.35 -0.49 14.36
C ILE A 107 19.34 -1.60 14.00
N PHE A 108 20.51 -1.21 13.51
CA PHE A 108 21.64 -2.10 13.29
C PHE A 108 22.77 -1.64 14.20
N THR A 109 23.30 -2.58 14.99
CA THR A 109 24.45 -2.33 15.86
C THR A 109 25.64 -3.07 15.30
N GLN A 110 26.73 -2.33 15.07
CA GLN A 110 28.01 -2.90 14.68
C GLN A 110 28.99 -2.73 15.83
N THR A 111 29.60 -3.83 16.24
CA THR A 111 30.72 -3.86 17.18
C THR A 111 32.02 -3.97 16.42
N ASP A 112 33.13 -3.52 17.01
CA ASP A 112 34.47 -3.69 16.44
C ASP A 112 34.89 -5.17 16.41
N LYS A 113 34.34 -6.00 17.32
CA LYS A 113 34.63 -7.44 17.43
C LYS A 113 33.37 -8.25 17.69
N GLY A 114 33.36 -9.50 17.22
CA GLY A 114 32.32 -10.49 17.54
C GLY A 114 32.52 -11.19 18.89
N ILE A 115 33.73 -11.15 19.45
CA ILE A 115 34.10 -11.74 20.76
C ILE A 115 35.09 -10.79 21.44
N TYR A 116 34.88 -10.50 22.73
CA TYR A 116 35.79 -9.72 23.57
C TYR A 116 36.44 -10.61 24.62
N GLN A 117 37.76 -10.50 24.80
CA GLN A 117 38.48 -11.17 25.88
C GLN A 117 38.54 -10.27 27.12
N PRO A 118 38.67 -10.84 28.33
CA PRO A 118 38.87 -10.06 29.55
C PRO A 118 40.05 -9.08 29.40
N GLY A 119 39.82 -7.80 29.73
CA GLY A 119 40.83 -6.74 29.61
C GLY A 119 40.90 -6.05 28.24
N GLN A 120 40.05 -6.43 27.28
CA GLN A 120 39.88 -5.70 26.03
C GLN A 120 38.73 -4.69 26.15
N THR A 121 38.93 -3.52 25.53
CA THR A 121 37.93 -2.48 25.25
C THR A 121 37.97 -2.14 23.78
#